data_AF-A0A1G8Y9N5-F1
#
_entry.id   AF-A0A1G8Y9N5-F1
#
_cell.length_a   1.000
_cell.length_b   1.000
_cell.length_c   1.000
_cell.angle_alpha   90.00
_cell.angle_beta   90.00
_cell.angle_gamma   90.00
#
_symmetry.space_group_name_H-M   'P 1'
#
loop_
_entity.id
_entity.type
_entity.pdbx_description
1 polymer ?
#
loop_
_entity_poly.entity_id
_entity_poly.type
_entity_poly.pdbx_seq_one_letter_code
_entity_poly.pdbx_strand_id
1 'polypeptide(L)'
;MDYIIFVLFVLISWGLLFRATKREKRLLGGISAVLGVGFIIGSQIVKLQSGFFTGQSTESSEAVGEWVLPGTVLLGVYLLIAINYRWIRLALTKTAGVKWTFIALDVLFSIAYLFFGYFLLFIIAFLYFPFAP
;
A
#
# COMPACT_ATOMS: atom_id res chain seq x y z
N MET A 1 -3.21 -0.96 13.82
CA MET A 1 -2.42 -1.41 12.65
C MET A 1 -2.80 -0.65 11.38
N ASP A 2 -4.09 -0.45 11.10
CA ASP A 2 -4.63 0.43 10.06
C ASP A 2 -3.97 1.83 10.00
N TYR A 3 -3.81 2.52 11.13
CA TYR A 3 -3.13 3.83 11.16
C TYR A 3 -1.66 3.75 10.72
N ILE A 4 -0.95 2.68 11.07
CA ILE A 4 0.45 2.48 10.67
C ILE A 4 0.53 2.26 9.16
N ILE A 5 -0.36 1.40 8.62
CA ILE A 5 -0.47 1.15 7.17
C ILE A 5 -0.77 2.45 6.43
N PHE A 6 -1.72 3.24 6.94
CA PHE A 6 -2.07 4.55 6.36
C PHE A 6 -0.89 5.52 6.37
N VAL A 7 -0.18 5.67 7.49
CA VAL A 7 0.98 6.56 7.60
C VAL A 7 2.09 6.12 6.65
N LEU A 8 2.42 4.83 6.61
CA LEU A 8 3.42 4.30 5.67
C LEU A 8 3.02 4.56 4.22
N PHE A 9 1.75 4.30 3.88
CA PHE A 9 1.23 4.57 2.55
C PHE A 9 1.34 6.05 2.15
N VAL A 10 0.99 6.96 3.05
CA VAL A 10 1.08 8.41 2.83
C VAL A 10 2.54 8.83 2.67
N LEU A 11 3.44 8.36 3.51
CA LEU A 11 4.87 8.71 3.45
C LEU A 11 5.51 8.21 2.14
N ILE A 12 5.25 6.96 1.76
CA ILE A 12 5.77 6.38 0.52
C ILE A 12 5.17 7.13 -0.68
N SER A 13 3.85 7.30 -0.71
CA SER A 13 3.16 8.03 -1.79
C SER A 13 3.67 9.48 -1.92
N TRP A 14 3.89 10.17 -0.79
CA TRP A 14 4.45 11.51 -0.78
C TRP A 14 5.87 11.55 -1.35
N GLY A 15 6.73 10.62 -0.94
CA GLY A 15 8.08 10.45 -1.49
C GLY A 15 8.06 10.22 -3.01
N LEU A 16 7.14 9.37 -3.48
CA LEU A 16 6.91 9.12 -4.90
C LEU A 16 6.35 10.33 -5.65
N LEU A 17 5.89 11.39 -4.98
CA LEU A 17 5.37 12.60 -5.61
C LEU A 17 6.33 13.80 -5.50
N PHE A 18 7.36 13.75 -4.67
CA PHE A 18 8.23 14.91 -4.37
C PHE A 18 8.74 15.63 -5.63
N ARG A 19 9.24 14.87 -6.62
CA ARG A 19 9.72 15.39 -7.92
C ARG A 19 8.79 15.09 -9.09
N ALA A 20 7.48 14.95 -8.85
CA ALA A 20 6.49 14.71 -9.91
C ALA A 20 6.08 16.03 -10.57
N THR A 21 5.71 15.97 -11.84
CA THR A 21 5.08 17.10 -12.55
C THR A 21 3.73 17.45 -11.93
N LYS A 22 3.21 18.66 -12.18
CA LYS A 22 1.89 19.08 -11.68
C LYS A 22 0.78 18.11 -12.09
N ARG A 23 0.83 17.58 -13.32
CA ARG A 23 -0.15 16.62 -13.84
C ARG A 23 -0.09 15.28 -13.09
N GLU A 24 1.11 14.75 -12.88
CA GLU A 24 1.32 13.51 -12.11
C GLU A 24 0.89 13.68 -10.65
N LYS A 25 1.24 14.80 -10.01
CA LYS A 25 0.79 15.12 -8.64
C LYS A 25 -0.73 15.14 -8.55
N ARG A 26 -1.42 15.71 -9.53
CA ARG A 26 -2.88 15.74 -9.57
C ARG A 26 -3.48 14.35 -9.76
N LEU A 27 -2.95 13.56 -10.69
CA LEU A 27 -3.50 12.25 -11.03
C LEU A 27 -3.12 11.17 -10.00
N LEU A 28 -1.82 10.90 -9.83
CA LEU A 28 -1.34 9.89 -8.88
C LEU A 28 -1.61 10.33 -7.44
N GLY A 29 -1.37 11.60 -7.10
CA GLY A 29 -1.71 12.11 -5.77
C GLY A 29 -3.20 12.08 -5.49
N GLY A 30 -4.05 12.36 -6.49
CA GLY A 30 -5.50 12.23 -6.35
C GLY A 30 -5.94 10.80 -6.09
N ILE A 31 -5.45 9.83 -6.87
CA ILE A 31 -5.74 8.41 -6.66
C ILE A 31 -5.23 7.97 -5.28
N SER A 32 -3.99 8.30 -4.94
CA SER A 32 -3.41 7.99 -3.62
C SER A 32 -4.26 8.55 -2.48
N ALA A 33 -4.70 9.81 -2.57
CA ALA A 33 -5.54 10.42 -1.56
C ALA A 33 -6.88 9.70 -1.42
N VAL A 34 -7.56 9.39 -2.53
CA VAL A 34 -8.83 8.64 -2.51
C VAL A 34 -8.65 7.27 -1.88
N LEU A 35 -7.59 6.54 -2.25
CA LEU A 35 -7.32 5.21 -1.70
C LEU A 35 -6.98 5.26 -0.22
N GLY A 36 -6.08 6.15 0.20
CA GLY A 36 -5.67 6.27 1.61
C GLY A 36 -6.81 6.72 2.51
N VAL A 37 -7.58 7.74 2.09
CA VAL A 37 -8.74 8.24 2.83
C VAL A 37 -9.86 7.20 2.86
N GLY A 38 -10.15 6.54 1.73
CA GLY A 38 -11.14 5.47 1.67
C GLY A 38 -10.78 4.29 2.58
N PHE A 39 -9.51 3.90 2.59
CA PHE A 39 -9.01 2.84 3.48
C PHE A 39 -9.22 3.17 4.96
N ILE A 40 -8.82 4.37 5.41
CA ILE A 40 -8.92 4.73 6.83
C ILE A 40 -10.36 4.95 7.29
N ILE A 41 -11.20 5.60 6.45
CA ILE A 41 -12.63 5.78 6.73
C ILE A 41 -13.32 4.42 6.82
N GLY A 42 -13.11 3.56 5.83
CA GLY A 42 -13.69 2.21 5.84
C GLY A 42 -13.23 1.41 7.06
N SER A 43 -11.96 1.55 7.46
CA SER A 43 -11.43 0.88 8.66
C SER A 43 -12.13 1.37 9.93
N GLN A 44 -12.43 2.66 10.05
CA GLN A 44 -13.16 3.18 11.20
C GLN A 44 -14.63 2.74 11.19
N ILE A 45 -15.28 2.73 10.02
CA ILE A 45 -16.67 2.25 9.88
C ILE A 45 -16.78 0.80 10.33
N VAL A 46 -15.89 -0.08 9.83
CA VAL A 46 -15.90 -1.51 10.18
C VAL A 46 -15.64 -1.71 11.67
N LYS A 47 -14.68 -0.99 12.26
CA LYS A 47 -14.43 -1.05 13.72
C LYS A 47 -15.63 -0.61 14.57
N LEU A 48 -16.38 0.39 14.11
CA LEU A 48 -17.59 0.84 14.79
C LEU A 48 -18.70 -0.22 14.68
N GLN A 49 -18.87 -0.83 13.50
CA GLN A 49 -19.89 -1.85 13.26
C GLN A 49 -19.60 -3.17 13.97
N SER A 50 -18.33 -3.57 14.08
CA SER A 50 -17.92 -4.82 14.71
C SER A 50 -17.81 -4.74 16.24
N GLY A 51 -18.05 -3.57 16.83
CA GLY A 51 -17.88 -3.38 18.28
C GLY A 51 -16.43 -3.46 18.74
N PHE A 52 -15.46 -3.30 17.83
CA PHE A 52 -14.03 -3.43 18.11
C PHE A 52 -13.54 -2.49 19.24
N PHE A 53 -14.19 -1.34 19.39
CA PHE A 53 -13.86 -0.37 20.45
C PHE A 53 -14.49 -0.70 21.81
N THR A 54 -15.55 -1.52 21.86
CA THR A 54 -16.32 -1.83 23.07
C THR A 54 -15.93 -3.16 23.69
N GLY A 55 -15.48 -4.12 22.88
CA GLY A 55 -14.94 -5.39 23.35
C GLY A 55 -14.11 -6.01 22.24
N GLN A 56 -12.80 -6.15 22.46
CA GLN A 56 -11.91 -6.83 21.52
C GLN A 56 -12.16 -8.33 21.58
N SER A 57 -13.21 -8.79 20.91
CA SER A 57 -13.45 -10.21 20.65
C SER A 57 -12.73 -10.66 19.38
N THR A 58 -12.48 -11.95 19.26
CA THR A 58 -11.95 -12.58 18.03
C THR A 58 -12.78 -12.17 16.81
N GLU A 59 -14.12 -12.27 16.91
CA GLU A 59 -15.05 -11.86 15.84
C GLU A 59 -14.87 -10.39 15.42
N SER A 60 -14.70 -9.48 16.40
CA SER A 60 -14.52 -8.06 16.11
C SER A 60 -13.20 -7.77 15.40
N SER A 61 -12.16 -8.56 15.69
CA SER A 61 -10.84 -8.47 15.07
C SER A 61 -10.84 -9.03 13.65
N GLU A 62 -11.46 -10.18 13.44
CA GLU A 62 -11.60 -10.82 12.13
C GLU A 62 -12.36 -9.91 11.15
N ALA A 63 -13.47 -9.31 11.58
CA ALA A 63 -14.24 -8.38 10.76
C ALA A 63 -13.38 -7.17 10.29
N VAL A 64 -12.51 -6.65 11.15
CA VAL A 64 -11.57 -5.57 10.77
C VAL A 64 -10.49 -6.11 9.84
N GLY A 65 -10.01 -7.33 10.07
CA GLY A 65 -9.06 -8.03 9.21
C GLY A 65 -9.55 -8.21 7.78
N GLU A 66 -10.82 -8.59 7.61
CA GLU A 66 -11.47 -8.75 6.30
C GLU A 66 -11.50 -7.45 5.48
N TRP A 67 -11.49 -6.29 6.14
CA TRP A 67 -11.34 -5.00 5.46
C TRP A 67 -9.87 -4.63 5.24
N VAL A 68 -9.05 -4.79 6.27
CA VAL A 68 -7.66 -4.30 6.28
C VAL A 68 -6.78 -5.09 5.31
N LEU A 69 -6.96 -6.41 5.19
CA LEU A 69 -6.18 -7.23 4.26
C LEU A 69 -6.36 -6.81 2.79
N PRO A 70 -7.57 -6.85 2.19
CA PRO A 70 -7.75 -6.44 0.80
C PRO A 70 -7.43 -4.96 0.61
N GLY A 71 -7.71 -4.10 1.60
CA GLY A 71 -7.31 -2.71 1.58
C GLY A 71 -5.79 -2.54 1.46
N THR A 72 -5.02 -3.30 2.24
CA THR A 72 -3.54 -3.30 2.18
C THR A 72 -3.03 -3.79 0.84
N VAL A 73 -3.62 -4.86 0.29
CA VAL A 73 -3.28 -5.36 -1.06
C VAL A 73 -3.50 -4.27 -2.10
N LEU A 74 -4.64 -3.59 -2.06
CA LEU A 74 -5.00 -2.55 -3.02
C LEU A 74 -4.04 -1.34 -2.94
N LEU A 75 -3.74 -0.87 -1.73
CA LEU A 75 -2.74 0.17 -1.51
C LEU A 75 -1.35 -0.27 -2.01
N GLY A 76 -0.98 -1.52 -1.73
CA GLY A 76 0.30 -2.10 -2.13
C GLY A 76 0.45 -2.21 -3.65
N VAL A 77 -0.60 -2.62 -4.36
CA VAL A 77 -0.63 -2.68 -5.84
C VAL A 77 -0.52 -1.28 -6.44
N TYR A 78 -1.24 -0.31 -5.89
CA TYR A 78 -1.12 1.09 -6.33
C TYR A 78 0.33 1.60 -6.19
N LEU A 79 0.97 1.35 -5.05
CA LEU A 79 2.36 1.76 -4.83
C LEU A 79 3.31 1.08 -5.81
N LEU A 80 3.12 -0.23 -6.07
CA LEU A 80 3.93 -0.96 -7.04
C LEU A 80 3.81 -0.35 -8.44
N ILE A 81 2.59 -0.04 -8.88
CA ILE A 81 2.34 0.63 -10.17
C ILE A 81 3.01 2.01 -10.20
N ALA A 82 2.87 2.81 -9.15
CA ALA A 82 3.46 4.15 -9.09
C ALA A 82 5.00 4.12 -9.10
N ILE A 83 5.61 3.14 -8.44
CA ILE A 83 7.06 2.90 -8.45
C ILE A 83 7.52 2.51 -9.86
N ASN A 84 6.92 1.48 -10.46
CA ASN A 84 7.29 1.01 -11.81
C ASN A 84 7.14 2.14 -12.83
N TYR A 85 6.02 2.89 -12.77
CA TYR A 85 5.80 4.05 -13.64
C TYR A 85 6.95 5.07 -13.56
N ARG A 86 7.41 5.38 -12.34
CA ARG A 86 8.53 6.30 -12.11
C ARG A 86 9.84 5.79 -12.69
N TRP A 87 10.18 4.54 -12.42
CA TRP A 87 11.44 3.94 -12.86
C TRP A 87 11.49 3.79 -14.38
N ILE A 88 10.40 3.32 -15.00
CA ILE A 88 10.28 3.21 -16.46
C ILE A 88 10.38 4.60 -17.10
N ARG A 89 9.66 5.60 -16.58
CA ARG A 89 9.72 6.96 -17.10
C ARG A 89 11.14 7.53 -17.01
N LEU A 90 11.85 7.28 -15.91
CA LEU A 90 13.25 7.68 -15.76
C LEU A 90 14.15 6.96 -16.77
N ALA A 91 14.00 5.64 -16.92
CA ALA A 91 14.79 4.82 -17.84
C ALA A 91 14.65 5.27 -19.30
N LEU A 92 13.44 5.67 -19.71
CA LEU A 92 13.17 6.18 -21.06
C LEU A 92 13.91 7.48 -21.41
N THR A 93 14.41 8.20 -20.42
CA THR A 93 15.22 9.42 -20.64
C THR A 93 16.72 9.15 -20.79
N LYS A 94 17.16 7.89 -20.70
CA LYS A 94 18.57 7.49 -20.68
C LYS A 94 19.00 6.79 -21.97
N THR A 95 20.31 6.74 -22.20
CA THR A 95 20.94 6.01 -23.31
C THR A 95 20.70 4.50 -23.18
N ALA A 96 20.79 3.77 -24.30
CA ALA A 96 20.33 2.38 -24.39
C ALA A 96 20.91 1.45 -23.30
N GLY A 97 22.21 1.50 -23.02
CA GLY A 97 22.83 0.66 -21.98
C GLY A 97 22.31 1.00 -20.57
N VAL A 98 22.25 2.28 -20.23
CA VAL A 98 21.78 2.75 -18.92
C VAL A 98 20.29 2.47 -18.73
N LYS A 99 19.48 2.61 -19.79
CA LYS A 99 18.05 2.28 -19.78
C LYS A 99 17.79 0.85 -19.33
N TRP A 100 18.51 -0.13 -19.88
CA TRP A 100 18.35 -1.54 -19.51
C TRP A 100 18.76 -1.81 -18.06
N THR A 101 19.79 -1.14 -17.55
CA THR A 101 20.18 -1.21 -16.14
C THR A 101 19.05 -0.71 -15.22
N PHE A 102 18.43 0.42 -15.54
CA PHE A 102 17.31 0.94 -14.74
C PHE A 102 16.10 0.00 -14.77
N ILE A 103 15.78 -0.59 -15.92
CA ILE A 103 14.68 -1.57 -16.02
C ILE A 103 14.99 -2.83 -15.22
N ALA A 104 16.22 -3.37 -15.31
CA ALA A 104 16.62 -4.53 -14.53
C ALA A 104 16.53 -4.27 -13.01
N LEU A 105 16.94 -3.07 -12.58
CA LEU A 105 16.86 -2.66 -11.18
C LEU A 105 15.39 -2.51 -10.72
N ASP A 106 14.52 -1.94 -11.57
CA ASP A 106 13.08 -1.83 -11.30
C ASP A 106 12.41 -3.20 -11.12
N VAL A 107 12.77 -4.18 -11.96
CA VAL A 107 12.31 -5.57 -11.82
C VAL A 107 12.80 -6.18 -10.51
N LEU A 108 14.08 -6.02 -10.17
CA LEU A 108 14.65 -6.55 -8.93
C LEU A 108 13.99 -5.90 -7.69
N PHE A 109 13.76 -4.59 -7.74
CA PHE A 109 13.06 -3.86 -6.70
C PHE A 109 11.60 -4.34 -6.57
N SER A 110 10.91 -4.57 -7.69
CA SER A 110 9.54 -5.09 -7.70
C SER A 110 9.46 -6.49 -7.10
N ILE A 111 10.42 -7.38 -7.39
CA ILE A 111 10.50 -8.71 -6.76
C ILE A 111 10.71 -8.58 -5.25
N ALA A 112 11.66 -7.75 -4.82
CA ALA A 112 11.90 -7.50 -3.40
C ALA A 112 10.65 -6.93 -2.72
N TYR A 113 9.98 -5.96 -3.34
CA TYR A 113 8.74 -5.37 -2.86
C TYR A 113 7.63 -6.42 -2.70
N LEU A 114 7.46 -7.32 -3.67
CA LEU A 114 6.48 -8.41 -3.55
C LEU A 114 6.82 -9.38 -2.42
N PHE A 115 8.10 -9.70 -2.24
CA PHE A 115 8.55 -10.57 -1.15
C PHE A 115 8.27 -9.95 0.23
N PHE A 116 8.70 -8.71 0.45
CA PHE A 116 8.43 -7.99 1.70
C PHE A 116 6.94 -7.69 1.90
N GLY A 117 6.22 -7.38 0.81
CA GLY A 117 4.78 -7.16 0.83
C GLY A 117 4.02 -8.42 1.24
N TYR A 118 4.40 -9.58 0.71
CA TYR A 118 3.85 -10.88 1.12
C TYR A 118 4.09 -11.15 2.62
N PHE A 119 5.32 -10.92 3.09
CA PHE A 119 5.63 -11.09 4.51
C PHE A 119 4.85 -10.13 5.41
N LEU A 120 4.67 -8.88 4.98
CA LEU A 120 3.85 -7.89 5.68
C LEU A 120 2.37 -8.31 5.72
N LEU A 121 1.82 -8.82 4.62
CA LEU A 121 0.46 -9.35 4.57
C LEU A 121 0.29 -10.54 5.51
N PHE A 122 1.30 -11.42 5.61
CA PHE A 122 1.30 -12.51 6.58
C PHE A 122 1.23 -11.98 8.02
N ILE A 123 2.04 -10.97 8.37
CA ILE A 123 1.98 -10.35 9.71
C ILE A 123 0.61 -9.72 9.97
N ILE A 124 0.05 -9.00 8.99
CA ILE A 124 -1.27 -8.37 9.12
C ILE A 124 -2.35 -9.44 9.32
N ALA A 125 -2.33 -10.52 8.52
CA ALA A 125 -3.26 -11.62 8.65
C ALA A 125 -3.16 -12.25 10.05
N PHE A 126 -1.95 -12.52 10.53
CA PHE A 126 -1.72 -13.08 11.86
C PHE A 126 -2.24 -12.19 13.00
N LEU A 127 -2.18 -10.87 12.84
CA LEU A 127 -2.64 -9.93 13.87
C LEU A 127 -4.17 -9.81 13.94
N TYR A 128 -4.88 -10.06 12.83
CA TYR A 128 -6.34 -9.93 12.80
C TYR A 128 -7.08 -11.26 12.90
N PHE A 129 -6.47 -12.35 12.43
CA PHE A 129 -7.02 -13.71 12.43
C PHE A 129 -6.19 -14.58 13.38
N PRO A 130 -6.57 -14.69 14.66
CA PRO A 130 -5.86 -15.55 15.60
C PRO A 130 -6.02 -17.02 15.17
N PHE A 131 -4.90 -17.73 15.04
CA PHE A 131 -4.88 -19.13 14.59
C PHE A 131 -5.33 -20.16 15.66
N ALA A 132 -5.85 -19.71 16.81
CA ALA A 132 -6.32 -20.58 17.89
C ALA A 132 -7.62 -20.03 18.52
N PRO A 133 -8.60 -20.91 18.84
CA PRO A 133 -9.81 -20.56 19.57
C PRO A 133 -9.55 -20.19 21.04
#